data_AF-A0A7W0S6T1-F1
#
_entry.id   AF-A0A7W0S6T1-F1
#
_cell.length_a   1.000
_cell.length_b   1.000
_cell.length_c   1.000
_cell.angle_alpha   90.00
_cell.angle_beta   90.00
_cell.angle_gamma   90.00
#
_symmetry.space_group_name_H-M   'P 1'
#
loop_
_entity.id
_entity.type
_entity.pdbx_description
1 polymer ?
#
loop_
_entity_poly.entity_id
_entity_poly.type
_entity_poly.pdbx_seq_one_letter_code
_entity_poly.pdbx_strand_id
1 'polypeptide(L)' 'MLETPMLTTRQQEIWQFLAEYVDGHGYPPTVREIGDAVGLALPST' A
#
# COMPACT_ATOMS: atom_id res chain seq x y z
N MET A 1 17.48 -19.31 -7.97
CA MET A 1 16.11 -18.79 -8.16
C MET A 1 15.97 -17.62 -7.21
N LEU A 2 15.51 -16.45 -7.68
CA LEU A 2 15.28 -15.32 -6.79
C LEU A 2 14.05 -15.67 -5.94
N GLU A 3 14.25 -15.83 -4.63
CA GLU A 3 13.15 -16.02 -3.68
C GLU A 3 12.30 -14.75 -3.70
N THR A 4 11.04 -14.85 -4.12
CA THR A 4 10.08 -13.75 -4.00
C THR A 4 9.80 -13.56 -2.51
N PRO A 5 10.18 -12.42 -1.90
CA PRO A 5 9.94 -12.20 -0.49
C PRO A 5 8.43 -12.19 -0.26
N MET A 6 7.96 -13.05 0.65
CA MET A 6 6.58 -12.97 1.13
C MET A 6 6.41 -11.61 1.83
N LEU A 7 5.50 -10.79 1.31
CA LEU A 7 5.16 -9.53 1.93
C LEU A 7 4.48 -9.80 3.27
N THR A 8 4.85 -9.05 4.30
CA THR A 8 4.06 -9.00 5.53
C THR A 8 2.66 -8.45 5.23
N THR A 9 1.68 -8.72 6.09
CA THR A 9 0.30 -8.22 5.93
C THR A 9 0.27 -6.71 5.66
N ARG A 10 1.03 -5.94 6.44
CA ARG A 10 1.12 -4.48 6.27
C ARG A 10 1.74 -4.06 4.95
N GLN A 11 2.74 -4.79 4.46
CA GLN A 11 3.33 -4.52 3.14
C GLN A 11 2.34 -4.88 2.02
N GLN A 12 1.53 -5.92 2.20
CA GLN A 12 0.49 -6.30 1.24
C GLN A 12 -0.63 -5.26 1.18
N GLU A 13 -1.04 -4.72 2.32
CA GLU A 13 -1.99 -3.60 2.42
C GLU A 13 -1.49 -2.34 1.71
N ILE A 14 -0.23 -1.95 1.96
CA ILE A 14 0.42 -0.83 1.27
C ILE A 14 0.48 -1.09 -0.23
N TRP A 15 0.84 -2.32 -0.63
CA TRP A 15 0.90 -2.70 -2.04
C TRP A 15 -0.47 -2.57 -2.73
N GLN A 16 -1.53 -3.04 -2.08
CA GLN A 16 -2.89 -2.91 -2.63
C GLN A 16 -3.29 -1.45 -2.81
N PHE A 17 -3.06 -0.60 -1.80
CA PHE A 17 -3.33 0.83 -1.90
C PHE A 17 -2.59 1.47 -3.08
N LEU A 18 -1.31 1.17 -3.25
CA LEU A 18 -0.52 1.72 -4.35
C LEU A 18 -1.06 1.28 -5.72
N ALA A 19 -1.43 0.01 -5.87
CA ALA A 19 -1.96 -0.53 -7.11
C ALA A 19 -3.29 0.14 -7.49
N GLU A 20 -4.23 0.25 -6.54
CA GLU A 20 -5.53 0.89 -6.75
C GLU A 20 -5.39 2.39 -7.04
N TYR A 21 -4.51 3.09 -6.32
CA TYR A 21 -4.29 4.51 -6.54
C TYR A 21 -3.77 4.77 -7.96
N VAL A 22 -2.77 4.00 -8.40
CA VAL A 22 -2.20 4.14 -9.75
C VAL A 22 -3.22 3.81 -10.83
N ASP A 23 -4.02 2.76 -10.66
CA ASP A 23 -5.07 2.39 -11.61
C ASP A 23 -6.14 3.49 -11.74
N GLY A 24 -6.55 4.09 -10.61
CA GLY A 24 -7.56 5.14 -10.58
C GLY A 24 -7.08 6.52 -11.04
N HIS A 25 -5.82 6.88 -10.79
CA HIS A 25 -5.31 8.24 -11.03
C HIS A 25 -4.36 8.34 -12.23
N GLY A 26 -3.76 7.22 -12.66
CA GLY A 26 -2.76 7.20 -13.72
C GLY A 26 -1.37 7.70 -13.30
N TYR A 27 -1.16 7.95 -12.01
CA TYR A 27 0.11 8.38 -11.42
C TYR A 27 0.28 7.81 -10.00
N PRO A 28 1.52 7.61 -9.52
CA PRO A 28 1.75 7.14 -8.15
C PRO A 28 1.38 8.22 -7.12
N PRO A 29 0.90 7.82 -5.93
CA PRO A 29 0.61 8.77 -4.85
C PRO A 29 1.89 9.39 -4.29
N THR A 30 1.77 10.60 -3.73
CA THR A 30 2.85 11.28 -3.00
C THR A 30 3.04 10.67 -1.60
N VAL A 31 4.21 10.89 -0.99
CA VAL A 31 4.49 10.46 0.40
C VAL A 31 3.44 10.99 1.39
N ARG A 32 2.90 12.19 1.15
CA ARG A 32 1.83 12.76 1.97
C ARG A 32 0.52 11.99 1.81
N GLU A 33 0.10 11.72 0.58
CA GLU A 33 -1.12 10.93 0.30
C GLU A 33 -1.00 9.50 0.79
N ILE A 34 0.19 8.90 0.65
CA ILE A 34 0.52 7.62 1.26
C ILE A 34 0.40 7.74 2.79
N GLY A 35 0.95 8.76 3.44
CA GLY A 35 0.79 8.95 4.88
C GLY A 35 -0.66 9.10 5.33
N ASP A 36 -1.46 9.85 4.56
CA ASP A 36 -2.89 10.07 4.83
C ASP A 36 -3.72 8.79 4.61
N ALA A 37 -3.39 7.98 3.59
CA ALA A 37 -4.12 6.77 3.24
C ALA A 37 -3.64 5.50 3.95
N VAL A 38 -2.32 5.34 4.14
CA VAL A 38 -1.65 4.23 4.85
C VAL A 38 -1.82 4.34 6.37
N GLY A 39 -2.55 5.35 6.85
CA GLY A 39 -3.38 5.26 8.05
C GLY A 39 -4.48 4.19 8.00
N LEU A 40 -4.40 3.23 7.07
CA LEU A 40 -5.19 2.00 6.94
C LEU A 40 -5.52 1.47 8.34
N ALA A 41 -6.81 1.54 8.65
CA ALA A 41 -7.44 1.41 9.95
C ALA A 41 -6.59 0.70 11.00
N LEU A 42 -6.37 1.36 12.15
CA LEU A 42 -5.96 0.67 13.38
C LEU A 42 -6.71 -0.67 13.44
N PRO A 43 -6.04 -1.83 13.64
CA PRO A 43 -6.78 -3.02 14.01
C PRO A 43 -7.62 -2.63 15.22
N SER A 44 -8.94 -2.76 15.10
CA SER A 44 -9.79 -2.67 16.27
C SER A 44 -9.35 -3.84 17.17
N THR A 45 -8.68 -3.53 18.28
CA THR A 45 -8.15 -4.42 19.33
C THR A 45 -7.00 -5.37 18.96
#